data_AF-A0A7W7MZW2-F1
#
_entry.id   AF-A0A7W7MZW2-F1
#
_cell.length_a   1.000
_cell.length_b   1.000
_cell.length_c   1.000
_cell.angle_alpha   90.00
_cell.angle_beta   90.00
_cell.angle_gamma   90.00
#
_symmetry.space_group_name_H-M   'P 1'
#
loop_
_entity.id
_entity.type
_entity.pdbx_description
1 polymer ?
#
loop_
_entity_poly.entity_id
_entity_poly.type
_entity_poly.pdbx_seq_one_letter_code
_entity_poly.pdbx_strand_id
1 'polypeptide(L)'
;MSDYSGIRGSVIDAVRVLSDPGYQRKMWVEERGSDPRLIEDLDANISTLYDDTGVAESPHDYVGTVLTSEEEARAIVALDRVLTPLLEALPPGADDASVIAMPEWRRVVEAAREALDVLTAGSP
;
A
#
# COMPACT_ATOMS: atom_id res chain seq x y z
N MET A 1 15.10 -7.61 -3.81
CA MET A 1 14.53 -7.85 -2.48
C MET A 1 14.95 -6.66 -1.64
N SER A 2 14.01 -5.82 -1.22
CA SER A 2 14.33 -4.69 -0.34
C SER A 2 14.76 -5.25 1.03
N ASP A 3 15.82 -4.68 1.61
CA ASP A 3 16.45 -5.10 2.89
C ASP A 3 15.63 -4.67 4.13
N TYR A 4 14.31 -4.87 4.12
CA TYR A 4 13.48 -4.63 5.30
C TYR A 4 12.89 -5.95 5.82
N SER A 5 13.43 -6.44 6.94
CA SER A 5 12.92 -7.62 7.64
C SER A 5 11.89 -7.23 8.70
N GLY A 6 10.83 -8.04 8.86
CA GLY A 6 9.79 -7.86 9.89
C GLY A 6 8.63 -6.95 9.47
N ILE A 7 7.74 -6.66 10.43
CA ILE A 7 6.46 -5.96 10.20
C ILE A 7 6.64 -4.62 9.49
N ARG A 8 7.64 -3.82 9.89
CA ARG A 8 7.98 -2.56 9.21
C ARG A 8 8.30 -2.75 7.74
N GLY A 9 9.06 -3.80 7.42
CA GLY A 9 9.40 -4.10 6.03
C GLY A 9 8.20 -4.45 5.19
N SER A 10 7.28 -5.26 5.72
CA SER A 10 6.00 -5.56 5.06
C SER A 10 5.19 -4.28 4.78
N VAL A 11 5.11 -3.35 5.73
CA VAL A 11 4.43 -2.06 5.53
C VAL A 11 5.12 -1.23 4.44
N ILE A 12 6.43 -1.09 4.49
CA ILE A 12 7.20 -0.34 3.47
C ILE A 12 7.04 -0.97 2.10
N ASP A 13 7.08 -2.30 2.00
CA ASP A 13 6.89 -3.01 0.74
C ASP A 13 5.47 -2.85 0.19
N ALA A 14 4.44 -2.91 1.04
CA ALA A 14 3.07 -2.65 0.61
C ALA A 14 2.90 -1.23 0.07
N VAL A 15 3.42 -0.22 0.77
CA VAL A 15 3.38 1.18 0.31
C VAL A 15 4.20 1.37 -0.97
N ARG A 16 5.35 0.69 -1.10
CA ARG A 16 6.18 0.71 -2.31
C ARG A 16 5.43 0.17 -3.51
N VAL A 17 4.75 -0.96 -3.37
CA VAL A 17 3.94 -1.54 -4.45
C VAL A 17 2.79 -0.59 -4.83
N LEU A 18 2.11 0.03 -3.86
CA LEU A 18 1.07 1.04 -4.12
C LEU A 18 1.59 2.30 -4.84
N SER A 19 2.88 2.62 -4.68
CA SER A 19 3.53 3.76 -5.32
C SER A 19 3.92 3.54 -6.80
N ASP A 20 3.91 2.29 -7.27
CA ASP A 20 4.44 1.88 -8.58
C ASP A 20 3.34 1.35 -9.53
N PRO A 21 2.74 2.22 -10.36
CA PRO A 21 1.71 1.81 -11.31
C PRO A 21 2.22 0.87 -12.42
N GLY A 22 3.53 0.89 -12.69
CA GLY A 22 4.15 -0.04 -13.64
C GLY A 22 4.21 -1.45 -13.06
N TYR A 23 4.62 -1.56 -11.81
CA TYR A 23 4.60 -2.81 -11.05
C TYR A 23 3.18 -3.36 -10.92
N GLN A 24 2.22 -2.52 -10.53
CA GLN A 24 0.82 -2.90 -10.38
C GLN A 24 0.25 -3.50 -11.67
N ARG A 25 0.41 -2.82 -12.81
CA ARG A 25 -0.06 -3.37 -14.09
C ARG A 25 0.63 -4.69 -14.41
N LYS A 26 1.95 -4.77 -14.27
CA LYS A 26 2.70 -5.98 -14.59
C LYS A 26 2.27 -7.16 -13.70
N MET A 27 2.33 -6.99 -12.38
CA MET A 27 2.15 -8.11 -11.45
C MET A 27 0.69 -8.44 -11.22
N TRP A 28 -0.17 -7.43 -11.01
CA TRP A 28 -1.57 -7.64 -10.65
C TRP A 28 -2.46 -7.96 -11.85
N VAL A 29 -2.08 -7.52 -13.06
CA VAL A 29 -2.88 -7.73 -14.27
C VAL A 29 -2.24 -8.71 -15.23
N GLU A 30 -1.01 -8.46 -15.67
CA GLU A 30 -0.37 -9.24 -16.75
C GLU A 30 0.10 -10.62 -16.28
N GLU A 31 0.86 -10.67 -15.17
CA GLU A 31 1.43 -11.91 -14.63
C GLU A 31 0.38 -12.75 -13.90
N ARG A 32 -0.54 -12.14 -13.15
CA ARG A 32 -1.67 -12.84 -12.50
C ARG A 32 -2.56 -13.55 -13.51
N GLY A 33 -2.77 -12.97 -14.69
CA GLY A 33 -3.47 -13.62 -15.79
C GLY A 33 -2.74 -14.86 -16.34
N SER A 34 -1.42 -14.95 -16.14
CA SER A 34 -0.56 -16.04 -16.61
C SER A 34 -0.35 -17.14 -15.56
N ASP A 35 -0.28 -16.79 -14.27
CA ASP A 35 -0.26 -17.74 -13.16
C ASP A 35 -1.17 -17.27 -12.00
N PRO A 36 -2.40 -17.83 -11.90
CA PRO A 36 -3.36 -17.48 -10.84
C PRO A 36 -2.89 -17.81 -9.41
N ARG A 37 -1.76 -18.50 -9.25
CA ARG A 37 -1.17 -18.82 -7.93
C ARG A 37 -0.28 -17.70 -7.40
N LEU A 38 -0.01 -16.66 -8.20
CA LEU A 38 0.68 -15.48 -7.73
C LEU A 38 -0.20 -14.77 -6.69
N ILE A 39 0.32 -14.66 -5.48
CA ILE A 39 -0.39 -14.12 -4.30
C ILE A 39 -0.27 -12.59 -4.22
N GLU A 40 0.55 -11.96 -5.05
CA GLU A 40 0.70 -10.51 -5.04
C GLU A 40 -0.36 -9.82 -5.90
N ASP A 41 -1.34 -9.21 -5.24
CA ASP A 41 -2.42 -8.41 -5.81
C ASP A 41 -2.71 -7.18 -4.93
N LEU A 42 -3.72 -6.39 -5.33
CA LEU A 42 -4.17 -5.26 -4.54
C LEU A 42 -4.59 -5.71 -3.14
N ASP A 43 -5.41 -6.75 -3.03
CA ASP A 43 -5.97 -7.24 -1.78
C ASP A 43 -4.88 -7.61 -0.77
N ALA A 44 -3.82 -8.33 -1.17
CA ALA A 44 -2.71 -8.68 -0.30
C ALA A 44 -1.98 -7.46 0.27
N ASN A 45 -1.81 -6.40 -0.55
CA ASN A 45 -1.17 -5.16 -0.10
C ASN A 45 -2.09 -4.34 0.81
N ILE A 46 -3.40 -4.34 0.56
CA ILE A 46 -4.39 -3.72 1.45
C ILE A 46 -4.47 -4.48 2.78
N SER A 47 -4.61 -5.81 2.78
CA SER A 47 -4.61 -6.61 4.00
C SER A 47 -3.32 -6.43 4.80
N THR A 48 -2.16 -6.27 4.15
CA THR A 48 -0.93 -5.94 4.87
C THR A 48 -1.06 -4.64 5.68
N LEU A 49 -1.68 -3.60 5.12
CA LEU A 49 -1.79 -2.29 5.79
C LEU A 49 -2.90 -2.23 6.85
N TYR A 50 -4.01 -2.95 6.65
CA TYR A 50 -5.17 -2.92 7.53
C TYR A 50 -5.24 -4.17 8.41
N ASP A 51 -5.41 -5.36 7.84
CA ASP A 51 -5.71 -6.59 8.59
C ASP A 51 -4.49 -7.18 9.33
N ASP A 52 -3.36 -7.30 8.65
CA ASP A 52 -2.18 -8.00 9.17
C ASP A 52 -1.39 -7.15 10.15
N THR A 53 -1.41 -5.83 9.97
CA THR A 53 -0.62 -4.91 10.79
C THR A 53 -1.45 -3.89 11.58
N GLY A 54 -2.64 -3.50 11.12
CA GLY A 54 -3.45 -2.43 11.70
C GLY A 54 -2.85 -1.02 11.55
N VAL A 55 -1.74 -0.88 10.81
CA VAL A 55 -0.98 0.38 10.80
C VAL A 55 -1.76 1.51 10.13
N ALA A 56 -2.58 1.22 9.13
CA ALA A 56 -3.39 2.23 8.44
C ALA A 56 -4.58 2.70 9.29
N GLU A 57 -5.16 1.83 10.13
CA GLU A 57 -6.33 2.15 10.96
C GLU A 57 -6.00 3.10 12.11
N SER A 58 -4.81 2.99 12.69
CA SER A 58 -4.38 3.84 13.83
C SER A 58 -2.90 4.19 13.78
N PRO A 59 -2.41 4.93 12.76
CA PRO A 59 -0.97 5.08 12.50
C PRO A 59 -0.16 5.64 13.67
N HIS A 60 -0.74 6.54 14.46
CA HIS A 60 -0.06 7.17 15.60
C HIS A 60 0.23 6.18 16.75
N ASP A 61 -0.58 5.14 16.91
CA ASP A 61 -0.38 4.11 17.96
C ASP A 61 0.82 3.20 17.65
N TYR A 62 1.30 3.22 16.39
CA TYR A 62 2.42 2.42 15.92
C TYR A 62 3.75 3.19 15.89
N VAL A 63 3.77 4.45 16.35
CA VAL A 63 5.01 5.22 16.50
C VAL A 63 5.87 4.63 17.63
N GLY A 64 7.13 4.34 17.31
CA GLY A 64 8.07 3.67 18.19
C GLY A 64 8.06 2.13 18.11
N THR A 65 7.17 1.55 17.30
CA THR A 65 7.13 0.09 17.07
C THR A 65 7.31 -0.25 15.58
N VAL A 66 6.36 0.12 14.73
CA VAL A 66 6.41 -0.10 13.27
C VAL A 66 6.86 1.16 12.56
N LEU A 67 6.36 2.32 12.99
CA LEU A 67 6.72 3.64 12.48
C LEU A 67 7.78 4.28 13.38
N THR A 68 8.75 4.98 12.81
CA THR A 68 9.86 5.58 13.58
C THR A 68 9.55 6.97 14.11
N SER A 69 8.55 7.65 13.53
CA SER A 69 8.26 9.04 13.84
C SER A 69 6.80 9.41 13.62
N GLU A 70 6.40 10.53 14.22
CA GLU A 70 5.11 11.19 13.97
C GLU A 70 4.95 11.64 12.51
N GLU A 71 6.04 11.82 11.78
CA GLU A 71 6.02 12.19 10.38
C GLU A 71 5.59 11.01 9.51
N GLU A 72 6.14 9.82 9.77
CA GLU A 72 5.71 8.58 9.11
C GLU A 72 4.23 8.28 9.41
N ALA A 73 3.78 8.47 10.65
CA ALA A 73 2.38 8.30 11.01
C ALA A 73 1.46 9.23 10.20
N ARG A 74 1.82 10.51 10.07
CA ARG A 74 1.05 11.46 9.23
C ARG A 74 1.05 11.07 7.77
N ALA A 75 2.14 10.51 7.26
CA ALA A 75 2.23 10.07 5.88
C ALA A 75 1.30 8.88 5.60
N ILE A 76 1.23 7.91 6.53
CA ILE A 76 0.24 6.81 6.45
C ILE A 76 -1.20 7.35 6.58
N VAL A 77 -1.48 8.31 7.47
CA VAL A 77 -2.80 8.97 7.55
C VAL A 77 -3.19 9.62 6.22
N ALA A 78 -2.24 10.25 5.52
CA ALA A 78 -2.50 10.86 4.22
C ALA A 78 -2.84 9.82 3.14
N LEU A 79 -2.17 8.66 3.17
CA LEU A 79 -2.46 7.53 2.30
C LEU A 79 -3.84 6.90 2.60
N ASP A 80 -4.14 6.66 3.88
CA ASP A 80 -5.45 6.14 4.32
C ASP A 80 -6.61 7.01 3.81
N ARG A 81 -6.50 8.35 3.95
CA ARG A 81 -7.52 9.31 3.49
C ARG A 81 -7.92 9.20 2.02
N VAL A 82 -7.06 8.64 1.16
CA VAL A 82 -7.39 8.40 -0.25
C VAL A 82 -7.75 6.94 -0.53
N LEU A 83 -7.26 6.00 0.27
CA LEU A 83 -7.58 4.58 0.17
C LEU A 83 -8.98 4.26 0.68
N THR A 84 -9.30 4.59 1.94
CA THR A 84 -10.57 4.21 2.59
C THR A 84 -11.80 4.57 1.74
N PRO A 85 -11.98 5.83 1.29
CA PRO A 85 -13.18 6.17 0.53
C PRO A 85 -13.22 5.52 -0.86
N LEU A 86 -12.05 5.22 -1.45
CA LEU A 86 -11.99 4.48 -2.71
C LEU A 86 -12.44 3.04 -2.50
N LEU A 87 -11.88 2.36 -1.50
CA LEU A 87 -12.20 0.96 -1.17
C LEU A 87 -13.67 0.79 -0.78
N GLU A 88 -14.23 1.71 0.03
CA GLU A 88 -15.65 1.70 0.40
C GLU A 88 -16.60 1.89 -0.79
N ALA A 89 -16.14 2.56 -1.86
CA ALA A 89 -16.92 2.81 -3.06
C ALA A 89 -16.84 1.67 -4.10
N LEU A 90 -15.94 0.71 -3.92
CA LEU A 90 -15.76 -0.38 -4.88
C LEU A 90 -16.96 -1.34 -4.84
N PRO A 91 -17.42 -1.83 -6.01
CA PRO A 91 -18.38 -2.91 -6.03
C PRO A 91 -17.74 -4.19 -5.45
N PRO A 92 -18.52 -5.06 -4.79
CA PRO A 92 -18.01 -6.35 -4.32
C PRO A 92 -17.40 -7.15 -5.46
N GLY A 93 -16.16 -7.61 -5.28
CA GLY A 93 -15.43 -8.40 -6.27
C GLY A 93 -14.90 -7.60 -7.47
N ALA A 94 -14.70 -6.29 -7.31
CA ALA A 94 -13.95 -5.49 -8.28
C ALA A 94 -12.57 -6.13 -8.52
N ASP A 95 -12.20 -6.33 -9.79
CA ASP A 95 -10.89 -6.87 -10.14
C ASP A 95 -9.81 -5.78 -10.14
N ASP A 96 -8.56 -6.15 -9.87
CA ASP A 96 -7.42 -5.23 -9.79
C ASP A 96 -7.29 -4.35 -11.03
N ALA A 97 -7.53 -4.90 -12.23
CA ALA A 97 -7.38 -4.16 -13.49
C ALA A 97 -8.42 -3.03 -13.59
N SER A 98 -9.65 -3.28 -13.14
CA SER A 98 -10.71 -2.28 -13.06
C SER A 98 -10.36 -1.17 -12.05
N VAL A 99 -9.82 -1.54 -10.88
CA VAL A 99 -9.49 -0.59 -9.80
C VAL A 99 -8.34 0.32 -10.23
N ILE A 100 -7.23 -0.23 -10.73
CA ILE A 100 -6.06 0.59 -11.10
C ILE A 100 -6.30 1.47 -12.34
N ALA A 101 -7.37 1.21 -13.10
CA ALA A 101 -7.80 2.04 -14.22
C ALA A 101 -8.64 3.25 -13.80
N MET A 102 -9.14 3.29 -12.55
CA MET A 102 -9.95 4.40 -12.05
C MET A 102 -9.12 5.69 -12.01
N PRO A 103 -9.69 6.84 -12.43
CA PRO A 103 -9.02 8.13 -12.31
C PRO A 103 -8.60 8.46 -10.87
N GLU A 104 -9.40 8.05 -9.89
CA GLU A 104 -9.19 8.23 -8.45
C GLU A 104 -7.96 7.47 -7.96
N TRP A 105 -7.62 6.32 -8.57
CA TRP A 105 -6.46 5.51 -8.21
C TRP A 105 -5.14 6.29 -8.33
N ARG A 106 -5.07 7.28 -9.24
CA ARG A 106 -3.89 8.14 -9.37
C ARG A 106 -3.54 8.85 -8.06
N ARG A 107 -4.55 9.25 -7.29
CA ARG A 107 -4.34 9.91 -5.99
C ARG A 107 -3.77 8.94 -4.95
N VAL A 108 -4.16 7.66 -5.00
CA VAL A 108 -3.57 6.60 -4.16
C VAL A 108 -2.09 6.44 -4.49
N VAL A 109 -1.76 6.34 -5.79
CA VAL A 109 -0.36 6.23 -6.24
C VAL A 109 0.48 7.44 -5.79
N GLU A 110 -0.05 8.66 -5.92
CA GLU A 110 0.63 9.88 -5.48
C GLU A 110 0.85 9.89 -3.96
N ALA A 111 -0.20 9.63 -3.17
CA ALA A 111 -0.09 9.57 -1.71
C ALA A 111 0.86 8.45 -1.24
N ALA A 112 0.86 7.30 -1.92
CA ALA A 112 1.76 6.19 -1.62
C ALA A 112 3.22 6.53 -1.91
N ARG A 113 3.51 7.31 -2.96
CA ARG A 113 4.87 7.82 -3.23
C ARG A 113 5.34 8.76 -2.14
N GLU A 114 4.50 9.72 -1.76
CA GLU A 114 4.81 10.65 -0.67
C GLU A 114 5.04 9.91 0.65
N ALA A 115 4.20 8.91 0.95
CA ALA A 115 4.39 8.06 2.12
C ALA A 115 5.69 7.24 2.06
N LEU A 116 6.01 6.66 0.91
CA LEU A 116 7.23 5.90 0.71
C LEU A 116 8.48 6.76 0.93
N ASP A 117 8.49 7.98 0.39
CA ASP A 117 9.60 8.92 0.54
C ASP A 117 9.86 9.20 2.04
N VAL A 118 8.80 9.45 2.83
CA VAL A 118 8.91 9.67 4.28
C VAL A 118 9.39 8.42 5.02
N LEU A 119 8.82 7.25 4.72
CA LEU A 119 9.17 5.97 5.37
C LEU A 119 10.62 5.54 5.13
N THR A 120 11.20 5.95 3.99
CA THR A 120 12.54 5.56 3.58
C THR A 120 13.59 6.64 3.81
N ALA A 121 13.20 7.89 4.06
CA ALA A 121 14.11 9.01 4.34
C ALA A 121 15.03 8.80 5.57
N GLY A 122 14.63 7.93 6.51
CA GLY A 122 15.37 7.62 7.73
C GLY A 122 16.11 6.28 7.73
N SER A 123 16.13 5.54 6.62
CA SER A 123 16.80 4.23 6.54
C SER A 123 18.24 4.43 6.04
N PRO A 124 19.28 4.17 6.85
CA PRO A 124 20.68 4.22 6.41
C PRO A 124 21.03 3.13 5.39
#